data_AF-A0A8J2WWU0-F1
#
_entry.id   AF-A0A8J2WWU0-F1
#
_cell.length_a   1.000
_cell.length_b   1.000
_cell.length_c   1.000
_cell.angle_alpha   90.00
_cell.angle_beta   90.00
_cell.angle_gamma   90.00
#
_symmetry.space_group_name_H-M   'P 1'
#
loop_
_entity.id
_entity.type
_entity.pdbx_description
1 polymer ?
#
loop_
_entity_poly.entity_id
_entity_poly.type
_entity_poly.pdbx_seq_one_letter_code
_entity_poly.pdbx_strand_id
1 'polypeptide(L)'
;MPLPDPTGPHRVGVIEADVPARTDAGCVPVVVYYPAIDEPDAPPSTALCGATSSEPEQLRWLDARYAAALGKSHLTGTLGAWSAGALMGNLGPAATNYEVVRAAVGADAKPPPAGGWPVAVFSHSLTGWRHVNSSLCAELASHGAVVIHMEHADGTACLCTSSEDGRVLAEYVDWAREKTEELKQSTDDVGAALEAWRRAQVARRVVEIAAALDGLEKICARVHRGGAFARTASNVAVMGQSFGGAAAVACLRESRFSHCCIYDPWLDGVGPHRHPLPDADYQGKFSPALKRLALWSCGASPLQESCGANWDSIMAKAGGVGVRHHEEKAGHFAQTDAPVVFEQGPLSSIYSALVSKADQSSDSETLLRRCLEQTVAELSSLYA
;
A
#
# COMPACT_ATOMS: atom_id res chain seq x y z
N MET A 1 14.40 -0.23 15.50
CA MET A 1 13.81 -1.55 15.75
C MET A 1 13.41 -2.03 14.39
N PRO A 2 13.73 -3.28 14.08
CA PRO A 2 13.45 -3.75 12.75
C PRO A 2 11.94 -3.97 12.58
N LEU A 3 11.50 -4.07 11.34
CA LEU A 3 10.09 -4.36 11.06
C LEU A 3 9.65 -5.66 11.75
N PRO A 4 8.39 -5.71 12.23
CA PRO A 4 7.90 -6.87 12.96
C PRO A 4 7.92 -8.12 12.08
N ASP A 5 8.36 -9.23 12.67
CA ASP A 5 8.33 -10.51 11.98
C ASP A 5 6.88 -11.00 11.84
N PRO A 6 6.53 -11.60 10.69
CA PRO A 6 5.19 -12.11 10.48
C PRO A 6 4.90 -13.30 11.40
N THR A 7 3.66 -13.41 11.88
CA THR A 7 3.29 -14.32 12.98
C THR A 7 2.61 -15.62 12.53
N GLY A 8 2.20 -15.70 11.26
CA GLY A 8 1.52 -16.87 10.72
C GLY A 8 2.42 -18.10 10.57
N PRO A 9 1.83 -19.28 10.34
CA PRO A 9 2.55 -20.55 10.31
C PRO A 9 3.39 -20.78 9.03
N HIS A 10 3.33 -19.89 8.04
CA HIS A 10 4.03 -20.03 6.77
C HIS A 10 5.24 -19.10 6.69
N ARG A 11 6.38 -19.61 6.24
CA ARG A 11 7.44 -18.78 5.69
C ARG A 11 6.89 -17.93 4.54
N VAL A 12 7.37 -16.69 4.42
CA VAL A 12 6.93 -15.76 3.38
C VAL A 12 7.98 -15.67 2.28
N GLY A 13 7.55 -15.93 1.04
CA GLY A 13 8.30 -15.62 -0.18
C GLY A 13 7.87 -14.29 -0.78
N VAL A 14 8.75 -13.67 -1.55
CA VAL A 14 8.46 -12.41 -2.26
C VAL A 14 9.09 -12.41 -3.65
N ILE A 15 8.35 -11.90 -4.64
CA ILE A 15 8.85 -11.60 -5.98
C ILE A 15 8.34 -10.26 -6.49
N GLU A 16 9.09 -9.64 -7.37
CA GLU A 16 8.70 -8.42 -8.07
C GLU A 16 8.44 -8.72 -9.56
N ALA A 17 7.47 -8.04 -10.15
CA ALA A 17 7.11 -8.23 -11.55
C ALA A 17 6.39 -7.01 -12.14
N ASP A 18 6.48 -6.85 -13.44
CA ASP A 18 5.61 -5.93 -14.17
C ASP A 18 4.38 -6.66 -14.72
N VAL A 19 3.19 -6.13 -14.44
CA VAL A 19 1.94 -6.61 -15.04
C VAL A 19 1.54 -5.72 -16.19
N PRO A 20 1.33 -6.25 -17.42
CA PRO A 20 0.80 -5.45 -18.53
C PRO A 20 -0.56 -4.84 -18.17
N ALA A 21 -0.70 -3.53 -18.37
CA ALA A 21 -1.95 -2.81 -18.12
C ALA A 21 -2.21 -1.75 -19.18
N ARG A 22 -3.49 -1.43 -19.40
CA ARG A 22 -3.91 -0.40 -20.36
C ARG A 22 -3.81 1.00 -19.73
N THR A 23 -2.60 1.38 -19.38
CA THR A 23 -2.25 2.69 -18.81
C THR A 23 -1.14 3.33 -19.63
N ASP A 24 -0.86 4.62 -19.42
CA ASP A 24 0.19 5.34 -20.15
C ASP A 24 1.58 4.71 -19.93
N ALA A 25 1.81 4.08 -18.77
CA ALA A 25 3.06 3.38 -18.47
C ALA A 25 3.22 2.02 -19.18
N GLY A 26 2.12 1.46 -19.69
CA GLY A 26 2.04 0.14 -20.35
C GLY A 26 2.10 -1.06 -19.40
N CYS A 27 2.48 -0.85 -18.15
CA CYS A 27 2.53 -1.86 -17.09
C CYS A 27 2.21 -1.26 -15.72
N VAL A 28 2.00 -2.14 -14.74
CA VAL A 28 1.96 -1.81 -13.33
C VAL A 28 2.97 -2.69 -12.60
N PRO A 29 3.99 -2.10 -11.97
CA PRO A 29 4.89 -2.84 -11.12
C PRO A 29 4.13 -3.38 -9.90
N VAL A 30 4.38 -4.65 -9.56
CA VAL A 30 3.85 -5.28 -8.34
C VAL A 30 4.95 -5.94 -7.50
N VAL A 31 4.68 -6.06 -6.20
CA VAL A 31 5.37 -6.98 -5.29
C VAL A 31 4.36 -8.04 -4.88
N VAL A 32 4.70 -9.32 -5.06
CA VAL A 32 3.83 -10.44 -4.69
C VAL A 32 4.43 -11.16 -3.49
N TYR A 33 3.72 -11.16 -2.38
CA TYR A 33 4.04 -11.93 -1.17
C TYR A 33 3.21 -13.21 -1.15
N TYR A 34 3.80 -14.33 -0.78
CA TYR A 34 3.13 -15.63 -0.86
C TYR A 34 3.65 -16.63 0.18
N PRO A 35 2.88 -17.67 0.53
CA PRO A 35 3.35 -18.75 1.38
C PRO A 35 4.47 -19.54 0.67
N ALA A 36 5.64 -19.63 1.29
CA ALA A 36 6.81 -20.36 0.78
C ALA A 36 7.05 -21.66 1.56
N ILE A 37 7.82 -22.57 0.97
CA ILE A 37 8.27 -23.78 1.67
C ILE A 37 9.28 -23.42 2.77
N ASP A 38 9.21 -24.16 3.87
CA ASP A 38 10.25 -24.12 4.90
C ASP A 38 11.50 -24.82 4.36
N GLU A 39 12.59 -24.09 4.19
CA GLU A 39 13.86 -24.66 3.81
C GLU A 39 14.64 -25.07 5.09
N PRO A 40 15.19 -26.30 5.17
CA PRO A 40 15.85 -26.80 6.37
C PRO A 40 17.02 -25.93 6.86
N ASP A 41 17.70 -25.24 5.94
CA ASP A 41 18.92 -24.45 6.19
C ASP A 41 18.77 -22.95 5.84
N ALA A 42 17.55 -22.48 5.53
CA ALA A 42 17.38 -21.08 5.20
C ALA A 42 17.52 -20.20 6.46
N PRO A 43 18.28 -19.10 6.40
CA PRO A 43 18.29 -18.14 7.50
C PRO A 43 16.85 -17.66 7.76
N PRO A 44 16.49 -17.38 9.02
CA PRO A 44 15.20 -16.79 9.33
C PRO A 44 15.02 -15.51 8.51
N SER A 45 13.78 -15.11 8.19
CA SER A 45 13.48 -13.86 7.42
C SER A 45 14.03 -12.57 8.05
N THR A 46 14.69 -12.72 9.20
CA THR A 46 15.15 -11.73 10.16
C THR A 46 16.66 -11.47 10.10
N ALA A 47 17.42 -12.23 9.30
CA ALA A 47 18.89 -12.14 9.27
C ALA A 47 19.37 -10.80 8.68
N LEU A 48 19.56 -9.80 9.54
CA LEU A 48 20.38 -8.63 9.25
C LEU A 48 21.85 -9.07 9.21
N CYS A 49 22.51 -9.07 8.05
CA CYS A 49 23.97 -8.92 8.06
C CYS A 49 24.60 -8.47 6.74
N GLY A 50 25.76 -7.81 6.90
CA GLY A 50 26.51 -7.12 5.86
C GLY A 50 26.93 -7.98 4.68
N ALA A 51 27.07 -7.30 3.54
CA ALA A 51 27.38 -7.86 2.24
C ALA A 51 28.61 -8.78 2.25
N THR A 52 28.36 -10.08 2.20
CA THR A 52 29.27 -11.05 1.58
C THR A 52 28.50 -11.79 0.47
N SER A 53 29.20 -12.16 -0.60
CA SER A 53 28.62 -12.65 -1.86
C SER A 53 27.94 -14.03 -1.79
N SER A 54 27.79 -14.60 -0.58
CA SER A 54 27.13 -15.88 -0.31
C SER A 54 25.80 -15.73 0.42
N GLU A 55 25.40 -14.52 0.80
CA GLU A 55 24.13 -14.26 1.49
C GLU A 55 22.96 -14.20 0.50
N PRO A 56 21.77 -14.68 0.88
CA PRO A 56 20.58 -14.60 0.04
C PRO A 56 20.24 -13.14 -0.27
N GLU A 57 19.75 -12.90 -1.49
CA GLU A 57 19.29 -11.57 -1.92
C GLU A 57 18.20 -11.04 -0.99
N GLN A 58 18.32 -9.77 -0.56
CA GLN A 58 17.37 -9.11 0.34
C GLN A 58 16.79 -7.87 -0.31
N LEU A 59 15.47 -7.71 -0.24
CA LEU A 59 14.80 -6.49 -0.67
C LEU A 59 14.93 -5.41 0.41
N ARG A 60 15.54 -4.29 0.03
CA ARG A 60 15.60 -3.11 0.89
C ARG A 60 14.21 -2.49 0.99
N TRP A 61 13.81 -2.13 2.20
CA TRP A 61 12.53 -1.43 2.42
C TRP A 61 12.51 -0.06 1.73
N LEU A 62 13.64 0.65 1.72
CA LEU A 62 13.82 1.92 1.02
C LEU A 62 15.21 1.98 0.37
N ASP A 63 15.26 1.97 -0.96
CA ASP A 63 16.52 2.19 -1.70
C ASP A 63 16.84 3.68 -1.88
N ALA A 64 18.07 3.99 -2.34
CA ALA A 64 18.54 5.37 -2.48
C ALA A 64 17.71 6.22 -3.47
N ARG A 65 17.17 5.61 -4.53
CA ARG A 65 16.32 6.32 -5.51
C ARG A 65 14.96 6.66 -4.89
N TYR A 66 14.33 5.70 -4.21
CA TYR A 66 13.09 5.97 -3.50
C TYR A 66 13.28 6.97 -2.35
N ALA A 67 14.39 6.87 -1.61
CA ALA A 67 14.71 7.84 -0.58
C ALA A 67 14.86 9.25 -1.18
N ALA A 68 15.60 9.40 -2.28
CA ALA A 68 15.73 10.68 -2.97
C ALA A 68 14.38 11.23 -3.45
N ALA A 69 13.53 10.36 -4.02
CA ALA A 69 12.20 10.75 -4.48
C ALA A 69 11.24 11.10 -3.33
N LEU A 70 11.34 10.42 -2.20
CA LEU A 70 10.62 10.75 -0.98
C LEU A 70 11.05 12.13 -0.45
N GLY A 71 12.35 12.41 -0.46
CA GLY A 71 12.89 13.74 -0.15
C GLY A 71 12.30 14.82 -1.06
N LYS A 72 12.31 14.61 -2.38
CA LYS A 72 11.70 15.54 -3.34
C LYS A 72 10.20 15.76 -3.09
N SER A 73 9.44 14.71 -2.81
CA SER A 73 7.99 14.83 -2.62
C SER A 73 7.60 15.53 -1.31
N HIS A 74 8.41 15.43 -0.26
CA HIS A 74 8.03 15.91 1.08
C HIS A 74 8.81 17.13 1.59
N LEU A 75 10.07 17.31 1.17
CA LEU A 75 10.96 18.35 1.71
C LEU A 75 11.20 19.50 0.73
N THR A 76 10.54 19.50 -0.44
CA THR A 76 10.68 20.57 -1.44
C THR A 76 10.28 21.94 -0.90
N GLY A 77 9.29 22.01 0.01
CA GLY A 77 8.91 23.25 0.68
C GLY A 77 9.99 23.82 1.61
N THR A 78 10.94 23.00 2.07
CA THR A 78 11.92 23.37 3.09
C THR A 78 13.32 23.61 2.51
N LEU A 79 13.81 22.72 1.64
CA LEU A 79 15.20 22.73 1.16
C LEU A 79 15.32 22.88 -0.37
N GLY A 80 14.20 22.96 -1.09
CA GLY A 80 14.14 22.84 -2.54
C GLY A 80 14.34 21.38 -3.01
N ALA A 81 13.73 21.00 -4.13
CA ALA A 81 13.63 19.60 -4.55
C ALA A 81 14.99 18.89 -4.72
N TRP A 82 15.97 19.57 -5.30
CA TRP A 82 17.29 18.98 -5.56
C TRP A 82 18.05 18.67 -4.26
N SER A 83 18.13 19.65 -3.35
CA SER A 83 18.82 19.49 -2.05
C SER A 83 18.11 18.48 -1.14
N ALA A 84 16.78 18.50 -1.16
CA ALA A 84 15.95 17.52 -0.45
C ALA A 84 16.19 16.09 -0.94
N GLY A 85 16.21 15.90 -2.27
CA GLY A 85 16.50 14.60 -2.87
C GLY A 85 17.93 14.14 -2.61
N ALA A 86 18.92 15.03 -2.67
CA ALA A 86 20.31 14.68 -2.37
C ALA A 86 20.50 14.28 -0.90
N LEU A 87 19.84 14.99 0.04
CA LEU A 87 19.88 14.67 1.47
C LEU A 87 19.35 13.26 1.73
N MET A 88 18.13 12.98 1.28
CA MET A 88 17.49 11.68 1.50
C MET A 88 18.13 10.57 0.67
N GLY A 89 18.59 10.83 -0.55
CA GLY A 89 19.25 9.81 -1.37
C GLY A 89 20.58 9.32 -0.76
N ASN A 90 21.37 10.23 -0.20
CA ASN A 90 22.67 9.90 0.40
C ASN A 90 22.56 9.36 1.83
N LEU A 91 21.64 9.91 2.63
CA LEU A 91 21.52 9.55 4.04
C LEU A 91 20.38 8.56 4.31
N GLY A 92 19.35 8.50 3.46
CA GLY A 92 18.15 7.69 3.63
C GLY A 92 18.44 6.22 3.86
N PRO A 93 19.22 5.52 3.02
CA PRO A 93 19.52 4.10 3.23
C PRO A 93 20.22 3.80 4.57
N ALA A 94 21.18 4.64 4.97
CA ALA A 94 21.82 4.54 6.27
C ALA A 94 20.86 4.93 7.41
N ALA A 95 19.94 5.85 7.13
CA ALA A 95 19.00 6.36 8.09
C ALA A 95 17.79 5.47 8.35
N THR A 96 17.42 4.64 7.40
CA THR A 96 16.49 3.54 7.62
C THR A 96 17.20 2.33 8.19
N ASN A 97 18.42 2.46 8.74
CA ASN A 97 19.22 1.35 9.26
C ASN A 97 19.37 0.17 8.27
N TYR A 98 19.28 0.45 6.96
CA TYR A 98 19.19 -0.57 5.92
C TYR A 98 18.11 -1.62 6.15
N GLU A 99 16.98 -1.23 6.76
CA GLU A 99 15.83 -2.11 6.98
C GLU A 99 15.43 -2.86 5.71
N VAL A 100 15.06 -4.12 5.90
CA VAL A 100 14.72 -5.06 4.84
C VAL A 100 13.31 -5.58 4.99
N VAL A 101 12.71 -5.94 3.87
CA VAL A 101 11.40 -6.60 3.83
C VAL A 101 11.51 -7.98 4.47
N ARG A 102 10.56 -8.32 5.36
CA ARG A 102 10.50 -9.62 6.08
C ARG A 102 9.95 -10.76 5.20
N ALA A 103 10.62 -11.03 4.07
CA ALA A 103 10.26 -12.09 3.13
C ALA A 103 11.50 -12.56 2.34
N ALA A 104 11.49 -13.83 1.93
CA ALA A 104 12.58 -14.42 1.17
C ALA A 104 12.39 -14.24 -0.34
N VAL A 105 13.34 -13.59 -1.00
CA VAL A 105 13.27 -13.31 -2.44
C VAL A 105 13.31 -14.60 -3.25
N GLY A 106 12.31 -14.81 -4.10
CA GLY A 106 12.26 -15.93 -5.04
C GLY A 106 12.18 -17.32 -4.40
N ALA A 107 11.86 -17.42 -3.11
CA ALA A 107 11.72 -18.70 -2.43
C ALA A 107 10.65 -19.57 -3.10
N ASP A 108 10.87 -20.89 -3.14
CA ASP A 108 9.93 -21.83 -3.73
C ASP A 108 8.57 -21.76 -3.02
N ALA A 109 7.50 -21.65 -3.80
CA ALA A 109 6.16 -21.46 -3.26
C ALA A 109 5.64 -22.75 -2.61
N LYS A 110 4.96 -22.60 -1.46
CA LYS A 110 4.24 -23.70 -0.82
C LYS A 110 3.04 -24.11 -1.69
N PRO A 111 2.82 -25.43 -1.93
CA PRO A 111 1.69 -25.88 -2.72
C PRO A 111 0.36 -25.32 -2.19
N PRO A 112 -0.52 -24.81 -3.08
CA PRO A 112 -1.78 -24.22 -2.66
C PRO A 112 -2.79 -25.28 -2.20
N PRO A 113 -3.80 -24.88 -1.39
CA PRO A 113 -4.96 -25.72 -1.15
C PRO A 113 -5.77 -25.91 -2.45
N ALA A 114 -6.75 -26.81 -2.40
CA ALA A 114 -7.66 -27.03 -3.53
C ALA A 114 -8.37 -25.70 -3.90
N GLY A 115 -8.19 -25.26 -5.16
CA GLY A 115 -8.77 -24.01 -5.66
C GLY A 115 -7.90 -22.75 -5.47
N GLY A 116 -6.63 -22.90 -5.08
CA GLY A 116 -5.68 -21.80 -4.96
C GLY A 116 -5.73 -21.09 -3.60
N TRP A 117 -4.65 -20.41 -3.24
CA TRP A 117 -4.60 -19.52 -2.08
C TRP A 117 -5.56 -18.33 -2.26
N PRO A 118 -6.20 -17.82 -1.18
CA PRO A 118 -6.93 -16.57 -1.24
C PRO A 118 -6.00 -15.41 -1.63
N VAL A 119 -6.58 -14.36 -2.21
CA VAL A 119 -5.82 -13.21 -2.72
C VAL A 119 -6.23 -11.93 -2.00
N ALA A 120 -5.23 -11.12 -1.65
CA ALA A 120 -5.39 -9.74 -1.23
C ALA A 120 -4.62 -8.81 -2.19
N VAL A 121 -5.18 -7.64 -2.49
CA VAL A 121 -4.49 -6.58 -3.24
C VAL A 121 -4.39 -5.35 -2.37
N PHE A 122 -3.21 -4.73 -2.32
CA PHE A 122 -2.95 -3.53 -1.54
C PHE A 122 -2.60 -2.35 -2.46
N SER A 123 -3.27 -1.21 -2.23
CA SER A 123 -3.02 0.07 -2.90
C SER A 123 -2.44 1.09 -1.91
N HIS A 124 -1.29 1.67 -2.23
CA HIS A 124 -0.54 2.57 -1.34
C HIS A 124 -1.10 4.00 -1.26
N SER A 125 -0.68 4.78 -0.25
CA SER A 125 -1.02 6.21 -0.10
C SER A 125 -0.50 7.12 -1.22
N LEU A 126 -0.91 8.39 -1.24
CA LEU A 126 -0.10 9.41 -1.92
C LEU A 126 1.33 9.37 -1.37
N THR A 127 2.30 9.55 -2.25
CA THR A 127 3.75 9.44 -2.01
C THR A 127 4.24 8.08 -1.49
N GLY A 128 3.36 7.06 -1.46
CA GLY A 128 3.73 5.69 -1.15
C GLY A 128 4.61 5.06 -2.24
N TRP A 129 5.13 3.88 -1.94
CA TRP A 129 5.93 3.05 -2.84
C TRP A 129 5.73 1.58 -2.52
N ARG A 130 6.30 0.70 -3.35
CA ARG A 130 6.03 -0.74 -3.35
C ARG A 130 6.41 -1.54 -2.09
N HIS A 131 7.09 -0.94 -1.11
CA HIS A 131 7.46 -1.61 0.15
C HIS A 131 6.93 -0.95 1.42
N VAL A 132 6.21 0.16 1.35
CA VAL A 132 5.78 0.94 2.55
C VAL A 132 4.78 0.22 3.47
N ASN A 133 4.20 -0.89 3.01
CA ASN A 133 3.28 -1.75 3.76
C ASN A 133 3.72 -3.22 3.72
N SER A 134 5.03 -3.46 3.66
CA SER A 134 5.61 -4.80 3.56
C SER A 134 5.30 -5.68 4.76
N SER A 135 5.23 -5.14 5.99
CA SER A 135 4.88 -5.93 7.18
C SER A 135 3.46 -6.49 7.08
N LEU A 136 2.51 -5.69 6.58
CA LEU A 136 1.14 -6.12 6.38
C LEU A 136 1.03 -7.20 5.30
N CYS A 137 1.73 -7.01 4.18
CA CYS A 137 1.71 -7.99 3.11
C CYS A 137 2.36 -9.32 3.54
N ALA A 138 3.47 -9.25 4.29
CA ALA A 138 4.13 -10.42 4.83
C ALA A 138 3.27 -11.13 5.89
N GLU A 139 2.60 -10.38 6.78
CA GLU A 139 1.69 -10.95 7.77
C GLU A 139 0.59 -11.76 7.10
N LEU A 140 -0.16 -11.18 6.17
CA LEU A 140 -1.25 -11.88 5.48
C LEU A 140 -0.75 -13.11 4.70
N ALA A 141 0.43 -13.02 4.09
CA ALA A 141 1.03 -14.14 3.40
C ALA A 141 1.44 -15.27 4.35
N SER A 142 1.95 -14.94 5.54
CA SER A 142 2.29 -15.93 6.56
C SER A 142 1.07 -16.69 7.10
N HIS A 143 -0.12 -16.10 7.01
CA HIS A 143 -1.40 -16.74 7.35
C HIS A 143 -2.06 -17.48 6.18
N GLY A 144 -1.41 -17.53 5.01
CA GLY A 144 -1.87 -18.35 3.89
C GLY A 144 -2.66 -17.56 2.84
N ALA A 145 -2.20 -16.38 2.45
CA ALA A 145 -2.74 -15.62 1.33
C ALA A 145 -1.65 -15.23 0.33
N VAL A 146 -2.03 -15.00 -0.92
CA VAL A 146 -1.17 -14.32 -1.90
C VAL A 146 -1.53 -12.84 -1.88
N VAL A 147 -0.56 -11.98 -1.60
CA VAL A 147 -0.76 -10.54 -1.49
C VAL A 147 -0.05 -9.82 -2.62
N ILE A 148 -0.79 -9.05 -3.40
CA ILE A 148 -0.23 -8.17 -4.44
C ILE A 148 -0.17 -6.76 -3.89
N HIS A 149 1.03 -6.20 -3.71
CA HIS A 149 1.21 -4.79 -3.43
C HIS A 149 1.56 -4.05 -4.72
N MET A 150 0.70 -3.12 -5.10
CA MET A 150 0.83 -2.35 -6.34
C MET A 150 1.78 -1.16 -6.17
N GLU A 151 2.44 -0.73 -7.23
CA GLU A 151 3.01 0.61 -7.33
C GLU A 151 2.39 1.36 -8.50
N HIS A 152 1.64 2.42 -8.20
CA HIS A 152 0.83 3.10 -9.19
C HIS A 152 1.64 4.14 -9.98
N ALA A 153 1.63 4.02 -11.31
CA ALA A 153 2.28 4.97 -12.22
C ALA A 153 1.38 6.17 -12.58
N ASP A 154 0.49 6.55 -11.67
CA ASP A 154 -0.55 7.59 -11.82
C ASP A 154 -0.07 8.98 -11.33
N GLY A 155 1.22 9.13 -11.07
CA GLY A 155 1.84 10.35 -10.53
C GLY A 155 1.65 10.54 -9.02
N THR A 156 1.17 9.51 -8.31
CA THR A 156 0.98 9.59 -6.86
C THR A 156 2.05 8.90 -6.05
N ALA A 157 2.72 7.87 -6.56
CA ALA A 157 3.88 7.27 -5.88
C ALA A 157 5.01 8.29 -5.75
N CYS A 158 5.86 8.20 -4.72
CA CYS A 158 7.03 9.08 -4.63
C CYS A 158 7.96 8.88 -5.85
N LEU A 159 8.07 7.63 -6.28
CA LEU A 159 8.68 7.16 -7.50
C LEU A 159 7.96 5.88 -7.93
N CYS A 160 7.81 5.65 -9.23
CA CYS A 160 7.34 4.37 -9.75
C CYS A 160 8.35 3.85 -10.75
N THR A 161 8.87 2.64 -10.53
CA THR A 161 9.84 2.02 -11.44
C THR A 161 9.43 0.60 -11.82
N SER A 162 9.73 0.22 -13.06
CA SER A 162 9.59 -1.16 -13.55
C SER A 162 10.36 -2.12 -12.66
N SER A 163 9.70 -3.21 -12.28
CA SER A 163 10.30 -4.32 -11.52
C SER A 163 11.22 -5.19 -12.37
N GLU A 164 11.12 -5.12 -13.70
CA GLU A 164 11.90 -5.98 -14.61
C GLU A 164 13.23 -5.35 -15.03
N ASP A 165 13.25 -4.04 -15.27
CA ASP A 165 14.42 -3.33 -15.83
C ASP A 165 14.79 -2.05 -15.07
N GLY A 166 14.06 -1.72 -13.99
CA GLY A 166 14.34 -0.57 -13.14
C GLY A 166 14.09 0.79 -13.79
N ARG A 167 13.53 0.86 -15.01
CA ARG A 167 13.22 2.14 -15.68
C ARG A 167 12.18 2.92 -14.89
N VAL A 168 12.31 4.25 -14.89
CA VAL A 168 11.30 5.14 -14.27
C VAL A 168 10.04 5.15 -15.14
N LEU A 169 8.90 4.85 -14.53
CA LEU A 169 7.58 4.85 -15.17
C LEU A 169 6.82 6.14 -14.88
N ALA A 170 6.95 6.64 -13.66
CA ALA A 170 6.36 7.91 -13.23
C ALA A 170 7.13 8.48 -12.02
N GLU A 171 7.12 9.79 -11.90
CA GLU A 171 7.53 10.51 -10.69
C GLU A 171 6.29 11.12 -10.00
N TYR A 172 6.43 11.49 -8.74
CA TYR A 172 5.39 12.19 -8.00
C TYR A 172 5.06 13.55 -8.64
N VAL A 173 3.78 13.81 -8.86
CA VAL A 173 3.26 15.10 -9.32
C VAL A 173 2.71 15.87 -8.11
N ASP A 174 3.34 17.00 -7.76
CA ASP A 174 2.84 17.87 -6.69
C ASP A 174 1.55 18.55 -7.14
N TRP A 175 0.44 18.07 -6.60
CA TRP A 175 -0.86 18.56 -7.01
C TRP A 175 -1.16 19.99 -6.57
N ALA A 176 -0.69 20.37 -5.37
CA ALA A 176 -0.99 21.67 -4.79
C ALA A 176 -0.21 22.78 -5.51
N ARG A 177 0.92 22.43 -6.13
CA ARG A 177 1.80 23.38 -6.82
C ARG A 177 1.82 23.11 -8.33
N GLU A 178 2.49 22.04 -8.75
CA GLU A 178 2.73 21.74 -10.16
C GLU A 178 1.43 21.56 -10.94
N LYS A 179 0.55 20.66 -10.48
CA LYS A 179 -0.71 20.40 -11.22
C LYS A 179 -1.65 21.60 -11.22
N THR A 180 -1.70 22.32 -10.10
CA THR A 180 -2.52 23.52 -9.96
C THR A 180 -2.07 24.60 -10.96
N GLU A 181 -0.76 24.84 -11.12
CA GLU A 181 -0.22 25.80 -12.08
C GLU A 181 -0.39 25.35 -13.55
N GLU A 182 -0.30 24.05 -13.82
CA GLU A 182 -0.62 23.50 -15.15
C GLU A 182 -2.09 23.78 -15.52
N LEU A 183 -3.03 23.48 -14.62
CA LEU A 183 -4.46 23.60 -14.89
C LEU A 183 -4.90 25.06 -15.08
N LYS A 184 -4.31 26.02 -14.35
CA LYS A 184 -4.53 27.47 -14.54
C LYS A 184 -4.31 27.95 -15.97
N GLN A 185 -3.54 27.22 -16.78
CA GLN A 185 -3.27 27.57 -18.18
C GLN A 185 -4.39 27.12 -19.13
N SER A 186 -5.31 26.26 -18.66
CA SER A 186 -6.29 25.57 -19.50
C SER A 186 -7.74 25.74 -19.04
N THR A 187 -7.99 26.18 -17.80
CA THR A 187 -9.33 26.37 -17.24
C THR A 187 -9.36 27.48 -16.19
N ASP A 188 -10.48 28.20 -16.13
CA ASP A 188 -10.77 29.16 -15.06
C ASP A 188 -11.29 28.45 -13.79
N ASP A 189 -11.89 27.26 -13.92
CA ASP A 189 -12.34 26.44 -12.79
C ASP A 189 -11.30 25.37 -12.47
N VAL A 190 -10.22 25.80 -11.82
CA VAL A 190 -9.11 24.93 -11.40
C VAL A 190 -9.55 23.90 -10.36
N GLY A 191 -10.51 24.25 -9.50
CA GLY A 191 -11.04 23.37 -8.45
C GLY A 191 -11.70 22.13 -9.04
N ALA A 192 -12.66 22.32 -9.94
CA ALA A 192 -13.34 21.21 -10.61
C ALA A 192 -12.37 20.36 -11.45
N ALA A 193 -11.37 20.98 -12.08
CA ALA A 193 -10.37 20.25 -12.85
C ALA A 193 -9.43 19.41 -11.96
N LEU A 194 -9.04 19.89 -10.79
CA LEU A 194 -8.28 19.12 -9.80
C LEU A 194 -9.10 17.94 -9.27
N GLU A 195 -10.38 18.16 -8.94
CA GLU A 195 -11.29 17.09 -8.52
C GLU A 195 -11.41 16.00 -9.61
N ALA A 196 -11.61 16.41 -10.88
CA ALA A 196 -11.70 15.49 -12.01
C ALA A 196 -10.39 14.71 -12.21
N TRP A 197 -9.24 15.37 -12.09
CA TRP A 197 -7.93 14.71 -12.18
C TRP A 197 -7.71 13.70 -11.05
N ARG A 198 -8.09 14.04 -9.81
CA ARG A 198 -8.03 13.11 -8.65
C ARG A 198 -8.94 11.90 -8.83
N ARG A 199 -10.16 12.11 -9.33
CA ARG A 199 -11.09 11.02 -9.67
C ARG A 199 -10.53 10.12 -10.77
N ALA A 200 -9.88 10.70 -11.78
CA ALA A 200 -9.25 9.93 -12.87
C ALA A 200 -8.08 9.05 -12.36
N GLN A 201 -7.31 9.52 -11.38
CA GLN A 201 -6.27 8.70 -10.73
C GLN A 201 -6.88 7.50 -9.99
N VAL A 202 -7.95 7.68 -9.21
CA VAL A 202 -8.64 6.55 -8.57
C VAL A 202 -9.17 5.56 -9.61
N ALA A 203 -9.83 6.05 -10.66
CA ALA A 203 -10.34 5.19 -11.73
C ALA A 203 -9.22 4.39 -12.40
N ARG A 204 -8.06 5.02 -12.64
CA ARG A 204 -6.85 4.34 -13.12
C ARG A 204 -6.39 3.26 -12.15
N ARG A 205 -6.33 3.53 -10.85
CA ARG A 205 -5.94 2.52 -9.84
C ARG A 205 -6.87 1.30 -9.83
N VAL A 206 -8.18 1.48 -10.02
CA VAL A 206 -9.13 0.36 -10.16
C VAL A 206 -8.77 -0.51 -11.38
N VAL A 207 -8.47 0.11 -12.53
CA VAL A 207 -8.02 -0.61 -13.74
C VAL A 207 -6.70 -1.35 -13.49
N GLU A 208 -5.76 -0.72 -12.79
CA GLU A 208 -4.46 -1.31 -12.45
C GLU A 208 -4.61 -2.50 -11.49
N ILE A 209 -5.49 -2.39 -10.48
CA ILE A 209 -5.84 -3.49 -9.55
C ILE A 209 -6.45 -4.67 -10.30
N ALA A 210 -7.40 -4.41 -11.22
CA ALA A 210 -8.02 -5.46 -12.02
C ALA A 210 -6.99 -6.16 -12.92
N ALA A 211 -6.11 -5.41 -13.59
CA ALA A 211 -5.04 -5.94 -14.43
C ALA A 211 -4.07 -6.81 -13.62
N ALA A 212 -3.69 -6.37 -12.41
CA ALA A 212 -2.82 -7.13 -11.51
C ALA A 212 -3.40 -8.49 -11.13
N LEU A 213 -4.69 -8.52 -10.79
CA LEU A 213 -5.41 -9.78 -10.48
C LEU A 213 -5.50 -10.70 -11.69
N ASP A 214 -5.81 -10.16 -12.86
CA ASP A 214 -5.91 -10.93 -14.10
C ASP A 214 -4.53 -11.48 -14.54
N GLY A 215 -3.44 -10.78 -14.18
CA GLY A 215 -2.06 -11.17 -14.45
C GLY A 215 -1.42 -12.09 -13.40
N LEU A 216 -1.99 -12.23 -12.21
CA LEU A 216 -1.34 -12.85 -11.05
C LEU A 216 -0.83 -14.28 -11.31
N GLU A 217 -1.65 -15.14 -11.93
CA GLU A 217 -1.25 -16.53 -12.21
C GLU A 217 0.03 -16.62 -13.08
N LYS A 218 0.17 -15.71 -14.04
CA LYS A 218 1.38 -15.67 -14.89
C LYS A 218 2.61 -15.26 -14.11
N ILE A 219 2.45 -14.38 -13.12
CA ILE A 219 3.54 -13.97 -12.22
C ILE A 219 3.90 -15.15 -11.30
N CYS A 220 2.91 -15.76 -10.67
CA CYS A 220 3.12 -16.88 -9.74
C CYS A 220 3.74 -18.11 -10.41
N ALA A 221 3.59 -18.29 -11.73
CA ALA A 221 4.28 -19.33 -12.49
C ALA A 221 5.82 -19.26 -12.39
N ARG A 222 6.40 -18.13 -11.94
CA ARG A 222 7.84 -17.97 -11.68
C ARG A 222 8.31 -18.77 -10.46
N VAL A 223 7.43 -19.00 -9.48
CA VAL A 223 7.75 -19.59 -8.17
C VAL A 223 6.93 -20.85 -7.86
N HIS A 224 5.89 -21.11 -8.64
CA HIS A 224 5.04 -22.27 -8.51
C HIS A 224 4.81 -22.92 -9.88
N ARG A 225 5.15 -24.20 -10.02
CA ARG A 225 4.89 -24.98 -11.23
C ARG A 225 3.70 -25.91 -11.01
N GLY A 226 2.63 -25.70 -11.78
CA GLY A 226 1.52 -26.64 -11.93
C GLY A 226 0.21 -26.16 -11.33
N GLY A 227 -0.82 -26.02 -12.16
CA GLY A 227 -2.17 -25.65 -11.73
C GLY A 227 -2.30 -24.18 -11.31
N ALA A 228 -3.48 -23.83 -10.80
CA ALA A 228 -3.77 -22.47 -10.30
C ALA A 228 -3.17 -22.29 -8.90
N PHE A 229 -2.41 -21.22 -8.72
CA PHE A 229 -1.78 -20.89 -7.44
C PHE A 229 -2.66 -20.03 -6.54
N ALA A 230 -3.44 -19.14 -7.15
CA ALA A 230 -4.15 -18.05 -6.50
C ALA A 230 -5.62 -17.96 -6.97
N ARG A 231 -6.51 -17.67 -6.03
CA ARG A 231 -7.95 -17.51 -6.29
C ARG A 231 -8.27 -16.06 -6.66
N THR A 232 -8.21 -15.74 -7.95
CA THR A 232 -8.41 -14.36 -8.43
C THR A 232 -9.83 -14.03 -8.90
N ALA A 233 -10.64 -15.04 -9.22
CA ALA A 233 -11.96 -14.81 -9.83
C ALA A 233 -13.05 -14.36 -8.85
N SER A 234 -12.93 -14.72 -7.58
CA SER A 234 -13.88 -14.36 -6.51
C SER A 234 -13.24 -14.57 -5.15
N ASN A 235 -13.90 -14.05 -4.12
CA ASN A 235 -13.41 -14.10 -2.75
C ASN A 235 -12.04 -13.43 -2.59
N VAL A 236 -11.87 -12.25 -3.19
CA VAL A 236 -10.64 -11.45 -3.13
C VAL A 236 -10.81 -10.33 -2.10
N ALA A 237 -9.74 -10.03 -1.36
CA ALA A 237 -9.65 -8.84 -0.53
C ALA A 237 -9.02 -7.66 -1.30
N VAL A 238 -9.59 -6.47 -1.17
CA VAL A 238 -8.98 -5.22 -1.66
C VAL A 238 -8.70 -4.28 -0.50
N MET A 239 -7.50 -3.75 -0.45
CA MET A 239 -6.98 -3.03 0.71
C MET A 239 -6.29 -1.75 0.28
N GLY A 240 -6.26 -0.75 1.16
CA GLY A 240 -5.42 0.41 0.90
C GLY A 240 -5.39 1.44 2.02
N GLN A 241 -4.27 2.18 2.04
CA GLN A 241 -4.03 3.29 2.96
C GLN A 241 -4.39 4.61 2.29
N SER A 242 -5.03 5.53 3.01
CA SER A 242 -5.24 6.91 2.55
C SER A 242 -5.90 6.96 1.17
N PHE A 243 -5.22 7.50 0.15
CA PHE A 243 -5.69 7.51 -1.24
C PHE A 243 -5.91 6.11 -1.84
N GLY A 244 -5.09 5.13 -1.46
CA GLY A 244 -5.32 3.73 -1.81
C GLY A 244 -6.56 3.14 -1.15
N GLY A 245 -6.94 3.65 0.02
CA GLY A 245 -8.22 3.32 0.67
C GLY A 245 -9.42 3.77 -0.18
N ALA A 246 -9.33 4.93 -0.83
CA ALA A 246 -10.35 5.35 -1.77
C ALA A 246 -10.43 4.42 -3.00
N ALA A 247 -9.29 4.03 -3.57
CA ALA A 247 -9.26 3.05 -4.67
C ALA A 247 -9.87 1.70 -4.24
N ALA A 248 -9.59 1.23 -3.03
CA ALA A 248 -10.21 0.02 -2.49
C ALA A 248 -11.73 0.12 -2.36
N VAL A 249 -12.26 1.27 -1.91
CA VAL A 249 -13.71 1.53 -1.88
C VAL A 249 -14.31 1.56 -3.28
N ALA A 250 -13.62 2.15 -4.27
CA ALA A 250 -14.09 2.19 -5.65
C ALA A 250 -14.26 0.79 -6.26
N CYS A 251 -13.38 -0.16 -5.90
CA CYS A 251 -13.45 -1.56 -6.31
C CYS A 251 -14.69 -2.30 -5.77
N LEU A 252 -15.35 -1.82 -4.71
CA LEU A 252 -16.47 -2.53 -4.05
C LEU A 252 -17.76 -2.64 -4.89
N ARG A 253 -17.79 -2.11 -6.11
CA ARG A 253 -18.86 -2.37 -7.08
C ARG A 253 -18.71 -3.71 -7.78
N GLU A 254 -17.51 -4.25 -7.85
CA GLU A 254 -17.22 -5.47 -8.58
C GLU A 254 -17.52 -6.71 -7.72
N SER A 255 -18.08 -7.74 -8.34
CA SER A 255 -18.43 -8.99 -7.64
C SER A 255 -17.23 -9.84 -7.21
N ARG A 256 -16.04 -9.51 -7.71
CA ARG A 256 -14.79 -10.21 -7.40
C ARG A 256 -14.35 -9.97 -5.96
N PHE A 257 -14.54 -8.75 -5.45
CA PHE A 257 -14.09 -8.34 -4.12
C PHE A 257 -15.15 -8.66 -3.08
N SER A 258 -14.80 -9.52 -2.12
CA SER A 258 -15.69 -9.89 -1.02
C SER A 258 -15.24 -9.35 0.32
N HIS A 259 -13.99 -8.90 0.44
CA HIS A 259 -13.46 -8.30 1.66
C HIS A 259 -12.76 -6.99 1.31
N CYS A 260 -12.82 -6.02 2.22
CA CYS A 260 -12.13 -4.77 2.07
C CYS A 260 -11.61 -4.24 3.40
N CYS A 261 -10.34 -3.84 3.43
CA CYS A 261 -9.68 -3.25 4.59
C CYS A 261 -9.08 -1.90 4.20
N ILE A 262 -9.57 -0.83 4.81
CA ILE A 262 -9.14 0.54 4.49
C ILE A 262 -8.59 1.24 5.72
N TYR A 263 -7.43 1.87 5.56
CA TYR A 263 -6.65 2.42 6.65
C TYR A 263 -6.54 3.93 6.48
N ASP A 264 -7.14 4.65 7.43
CA ASP A 264 -7.29 6.11 7.46
C ASP A 264 -7.59 6.71 6.07
N PRO A 265 -8.67 6.25 5.41
CA PRO A 265 -8.85 6.46 3.98
C PRO A 265 -9.13 7.92 3.66
N TRP A 266 -8.46 8.48 2.65
CA TRP A 266 -8.69 9.85 2.21
C TRP A 266 -9.97 9.91 1.38
N LEU A 267 -11.04 10.38 2.01
CA LEU A 267 -12.40 10.47 1.49
C LEU A 267 -12.96 11.85 1.87
N ASP A 268 -12.36 12.90 1.36
CA ASP A 268 -12.55 14.28 1.79
C ASP A 268 -13.73 14.97 1.06
N GLY A 269 -14.17 16.10 1.60
CA GLY A 269 -15.24 16.94 1.08
C GLY A 269 -16.64 16.48 1.45
N VAL A 270 -17.67 17.25 1.05
CA VAL A 270 -19.09 16.89 1.19
C VAL A 270 -19.88 17.32 -0.04
N GLY A 271 -20.94 16.58 -0.38
CA GLY A 271 -21.73 16.85 -1.58
C GLY A 271 -20.91 16.76 -2.88
N PRO A 272 -21.16 17.62 -3.89
CA PRO A 272 -20.54 17.51 -5.22
C PRO A 272 -19.02 17.77 -5.23
N HIS A 273 -18.50 18.42 -4.18
CA HIS A 273 -17.08 18.72 -3.97
C HIS A 273 -16.30 17.58 -3.30
N ARG A 274 -16.89 16.39 -3.19
CA ARG A 274 -16.21 15.21 -2.63
C ARG A 274 -15.11 14.71 -3.54
N HIS A 275 -13.98 14.38 -2.95
CA HIS A 275 -12.86 13.75 -3.62
C HIS A 275 -12.18 12.75 -2.67
N PRO A 276 -11.56 11.69 -3.19
CA PRO A 276 -11.28 11.46 -4.60
C PRO A 276 -12.32 10.57 -5.31
N LEU A 277 -13.40 10.20 -4.64
CA LEU A 277 -14.46 9.39 -5.23
C LEU A 277 -15.60 10.25 -5.82
N PRO A 278 -16.23 9.84 -6.93
CA PRO A 278 -17.44 10.48 -7.42
C PRO A 278 -18.64 10.21 -6.50
N ASP A 279 -19.70 11.03 -6.56
CA ASP A 279 -20.90 10.85 -5.73
C ASP A 279 -21.58 9.48 -5.89
N ALA A 280 -21.55 8.93 -7.12
CA ALA A 280 -22.04 7.58 -7.39
C ALA A 280 -21.37 6.53 -6.51
N ASP A 281 -20.15 6.79 -6.06
CA ASP A 281 -19.39 5.85 -5.25
C ASP A 281 -19.84 5.77 -3.81
N TYR A 282 -20.25 6.91 -3.25
CA TYR A 282 -20.88 6.99 -1.94
C TYR A 282 -22.35 6.55 -1.98
N GLN A 283 -23.10 6.97 -3.00
CA GLN A 283 -24.57 6.76 -3.07
C GLN A 283 -24.99 5.40 -3.63
N GLY A 284 -24.18 4.81 -4.52
CA GLY A 284 -24.48 3.52 -5.15
C GLY A 284 -24.53 2.38 -4.14
N LYS A 285 -24.91 1.17 -4.56
CA LYS A 285 -24.82 -0.02 -3.69
C LYS A 285 -23.44 -0.67 -3.82
N PHE A 286 -22.93 -1.22 -2.73
CA PHE A 286 -21.83 -2.17 -2.83
C PHE A 286 -22.32 -3.47 -3.48
N SER A 287 -21.39 -4.20 -4.09
CA SER A 287 -21.64 -5.53 -4.62
C SER A 287 -22.25 -6.44 -3.54
N PRO A 288 -23.28 -7.24 -3.86
CA PRO A 288 -23.80 -8.26 -2.94
C PRO A 288 -22.77 -9.32 -2.53
N ALA A 289 -21.63 -9.40 -3.22
CA ALA A 289 -20.53 -10.29 -2.87
C ALA A 289 -19.72 -9.80 -1.64
N LEU A 290 -19.89 -8.54 -1.23
CA LEU A 290 -19.19 -7.96 -0.09
C LEU A 290 -19.65 -8.63 1.22
N LYS A 291 -18.71 -9.31 1.88
CA LYS A 291 -18.88 -10.01 3.16
C LYS A 291 -18.31 -9.24 4.34
N ARG A 292 -17.30 -8.38 4.09
CA ARG A 292 -16.61 -7.60 5.14
C ARG A 292 -16.07 -6.28 4.59
N LEU A 293 -16.32 -5.19 5.30
CA LEU A 293 -15.62 -3.92 5.15
C LEU A 293 -15.08 -3.48 6.52
N ALA A 294 -13.76 -3.46 6.68
CA ALA A 294 -13.10 -3.00 7.88
C ALA A 294 -12.41 -1.65 7.64
N LEU A 295 -12.70 -0.65 8.47
CA LEU A 295 -12.12 0.69 8.41
C LEU A 295 -11.31 0.97 9.69
N TRP A 296 -10.04 1.33 9.54
CA TRP A 296 -9.23 1.87 10.63
C TRP A 296 -9.21 3.39 10.53
N SER A 297 -9.57 4.09 11.60
CA SER A 297 -9.55 5.56 11.67
C SER A 297 -8.57 6.03 12.74
N CYS A 298 -7.79 7.06 12.41
CA CYS A 298 -6.76 7.62 13.26
C CYS A 298 -7.23 8.94 13.89
N GLY A 299 -7.42 8.96 15.21
CA GLY A 299 -7.98 10.13 15.90
C GLY A 299 -7.10 11.38 15.85
N ALA A 300 -5.79 11.20 15.72
CA ALA A 300 -4.85 12.30 15.56
C ALA A 300 -4.48 12.58 14.09
N SER A 301 -5.17 11.96 13.13
CA SER A 301 -4.99 12.28 11.71
C SER A 301 -5.69 13.59 11.34
N PRO A 302 -5.09 14.44 10.50
CA PRO A 302 -5.78 15.60 9.94
C PRO A 302 -6.99 15.22 9.08
N LEU A 303 -7.06 13.97 8.59
CA LEU A 303 -8.20 13.49 7.82
C LEU A 303 -9.46 13.27 8.65
N GLN A 304 -9.35 13.15 9.98
CA GLN A 304 -10.50 12.95 10.85
C GLN A 304 -11.55 14.06 10.67
N GLU A 305 -11.10 15.33 10.57
CA GLU A 305 -11.98 16.48 10.39
C GLU A 305 -12.59 16.52 8.99
N SER A 306 -11.81 16.23 7.96
CA SER A 306 -12.22 16.43 6.57
C SER A 306 -12.94 15.22 5.96
N CYS A 307 -12.65 14.01 6.44
CA CYS A 307 -13.15 12.74 5.88
C CYS A 307 -14.14 12.01 6.80
N GLY A 308 -14.24 12.37 8.08
CA GLY A 308 -15.04 11.63 9.08
C GLY A 308 -16.49 11.38 8.68
N ALA A 309 -17.16 12.40 8.13
CA ALA A 309 -18.55 12.27 7.66
C ALA A 309 -18.69 11.26 6.50
N ASN A 310 -17.68 11.16 5.63
CA ASN A 310 -17.68 10.20 4.53
C ASN A 310 -17.34 8.79 4.98
N TRP A 311 -16.50 8.65 6.02
CA TRP A 311 -16.29 7.36 6.68
C TRP A 311 -17.60 6.84 7.27
N ASP A 312 -18.33 7.70 8.00
CA ASP A 312 -19.63 7.34 8.55
C ASP A 312 -20.63 6.95 7.45
N SER A 313 -20.63 7.68 6.33
CA SER A 313 -21.47 7.36 5.17
C SER A 313 -21.13 5.99 4.55
N ILE A 314 -19.85 5.68 4.38
CA ILE A 314 -19.38 4.39 3.85
C ILE A 314 -19.71 3.24 4.80
N MET A 315 -19.52 3.44 6.11
CA MET A 315 -19.84 2.43 7.13
C MET A 315 -21.34 2.20 7.27
N ALA A 316 -22.15 3.25 7.25
CA ALA A 316 -23.61 3.14 7.26
C ALA A 316 -24.12 2.36 6.03
N LYS A 317 -23.51 2.61 4.86
CA LYS A 317 -23.79 1.89 3.62
C LYS A 317 -23.39 0.41 3.68
N ALA A 318 -22.27 0.08 4.33
CA ALA A 318 -21.86 -1.30 4.55
C ALA A 318 -22.80 -2.06 5.49
N GLY A 319 -23.49 -1.36 6.39
CA GLY A 319 -24.46 -1.97 7.30
C GLY A 319 -23.81 -3.08 8.15
N GLY A 320 -24.44 -4.24 8.22
CA GLY A 320 -23.99 -5.34 9.08
C GLY A 320 -22.67 -6.00 8.69
N VAL A 321 -22.13 -5.73 7.49
CA VAL A 321 -20.80 -6.22 7.09
C VAL A 321 -19.67 -5.23 7.38
N GLY A 322 -20.01 -4.03 7.89
CA GLY A 322 -19.06 -2.99 8.25
C GLY A 322 -18.54 -3.12 9.68
N VAL A 323 -17.22 -3.03 9.86
CA VAL A 323 -16.56 -2.89 11.17
C VAL A 323 -15.63 -1.68 11.16
N ARG A 324 -15.64 -0.90 12.23
CA ARG A 324 -14.73 0.25 12.41
C ARG A 324 -13.82 0.01 13.60
N HIS A 325 -12.53 0.12 13.36
CA HIS A 325 -11.47 0.21 14.34
C HIS A 325 -11.07 1.68 14.49
N HIS A 326 -10.83 2.13 15.72
CA HIS A 326 -10.46 3.51 16.00
C HIS A 326 -9.30 3.57 16.99
N GLU A 327 -8.24 4.27 16.60
CA GLU A 327 -7.05 4.47 17.41
C GLU A 327 -6.87 5.98 17.65
N GLU A 328 -7.32 6.44 18.82
CA GLU A 328 -7.41 7.87 19.19
C GLU A 328 -6.09 8.62 18.99
N LYS A 329 -4.96 7.98 19.36
CA LYS A 329 -3.63 8.60 19.36
C LYS A 329 -2.82 8.35 18.09
N ALA A 330 -3.33 7.52 17.18
CA ALA A 330 -2.62 7.16 15.97
C ALA A 330 -2.57 8.33 14.98
N GLY A 331 -1.41 8.55 14.36
CA GLY A 331 -1.27 9.45 13.22
C GLY A 331 -1.73 8.81 11.90
N HIS A 332 -1.75 9.61 10.83
CA HIS A 332 -2.23 9.18 9.50
C HIS A 332 -1.49 7.96 8.91
N PHE A 333 -0.23 7.75 9.28
CA PHE A 333 0.62 6.66 8.75
C PHE A 333 0.83 5.51 9.73
N ALA A 334 0.11 5.48 10.86
CA ALA A 334 0.31 4.51 11.94
C ALA A 334 0.13 3.03 11.51
N GLN A 335 -0.60 2.78 10.42
CA GLN A 335 -0.83 1.44 9.86
C GLN A 335 0.17 1.07 8.74
N THR A 336 1.20 1.88 8.54
CA THR A 336 2.28 1.61 7.59
C THR A 336 3.57 1.24 8.30
N ASP A 337 4.57 0.79 7.54
CA ASP A 337 5.90 0.50 8.07
C ASP A 337 6.67 1.78 8.46
N ALA A 338 6.28 2.93 7.88
CA ALA A 338 7.07 4.17 7.93
C ALA A 338 7.35 4.69 9.35
N PRO A 339 6.38 4.77 10.28
CA PRO A 339 6.67 5.17 11.67
C PRO A 339 7.71 4.30 12.34
N VAL A 340 7.60 2.97 12.21
CA VAL A 340 8.53 2.01 12.82
C VAL A 340 9.95 2.19 12.29
N VAL A 341 10.10 2.39 10.97
CA VAL A 341 11.41 2.54 10.34
C VAL A 341 12.04 3.91 10.63
N PHE A 342 11.27 4.99 10.52
CA PHE A 342 11.83 6.34 10.60
C PHE A 342 12.02 6.87 12.02
N GLU A 343 11.18 6.48 12.99
CA GLU A 343 11.30 6.96 14.38
C GLU A 343 12.61 6.56 15.05
N GLN A 344 13.25 5.51 14.55
CA GLN A 344 14.41 4.91 15.20
C GLN A 344 15.73 5.17 14.46
N GLY A 345 15.64 5.86 13.33
CA GLY A 345 16.78 6.24 12.51
C GLY A 345 17.35 7.63 12.84
N PRO A 346 18.55 7.97 12.34
CA PRO A 346 19.10 9.33 12.43
C PRO A 346 18.23 10.42 11.76
N LEU A 347 17.19 10.03 11.00
CA LEU A 347 16.20 10.94 10.41
C LEU A 347 14.91 11.06 11.23
N SER A 348 14.82 10.50 12.45
CA SER A 348 13.63 10.56 13.30
C SER A 348 13.14 11.98 13.58
N SER A 349 14.06 12.94 13.68
CA SER A 349 13.76 14.37 13.82
C SER A 349 13.17 14.99 12.55
N ILE A 350 13.58 14.52 11.37
CA ILE A 350 13.03 14.93 10.06
C ILE A 350 11.66 14.27 9.86
N TYR A 351 11.51 13.00 10.22
CA TYR A 351 10.22 12.30 10.21
C TYR A 351 9.21 12.97 11.14
N SER A 352 9.59 13.32 12.38
CA SER A 352 8.75 14.09 13.31
C SER A 352 8.31 15.46 12.76
N ALA A 353 9.10 16.06 11.86
CA ALA A 353 8.75 17.30 11.18
C ALA A 353 7.83 17.09 9.96
N LEU A 354 7.86 15.90 9.35
CA LEU A 354 7.02 15.49 8.22
C LEU A 354 5.64 14.99 8.66
N VAL A 355 5.57 14.26 9.78
CA VAL A 355 4.32 13.73 10.35
C VAL A 355 3.82 14.72 11.39
N SER A 356 3.40 15.89 10.90
CA SER A 356 2.85 17.05 11.61
C SER A 356 2.45 16.86 13.09
N LYS A 357 3.38 16.80 14.06
CA LYS A 357 3.13 16.85 15.53
C LYS A 357 2.00 15.96 16.11
N ALA A 358 1.38 15.08 15.34
CA ALA A 358 0.07 14.52 15.67
C ALA A 358 0.12 13.04 16.04
N ASP A 359 1.20 12.32 15.70
CA ASP A 359 1.40 11.02 16.31
C ASP A 359 1.78 11.19 17.79
N GLN A 360 0.80 11.04 18.67
CA GLN A 360 0.99 11.04 20.13
C GLN A 360 1.10 9.61 20.67
N SER A 361 1.13 8.61 19.79
CA SER A 361 1.42 7.25 20.20
C SER A 361 2.88 7.16 20.65
N SER A 362 3.09 6.56 21.81
CA SER A 362 4.44 6.40 22.37
C SER A 362 5.13 5.14 21.85
N ASP A 363 4.50 4.37 20.96
CA ASP A 363 4.98 3.08 20.46
C ASP A 363 4.33 2.68 19.12
N SER A 364 4.94 3.11 18.02
CA SER A 364 4.51 2.78 16.65
C SER A 364 4.60 1.30 16.30
N GLU A 365 5.52 0.54 16.90
CA GLU A 365 5.63 -0.90 16.63
C GLU A 365 4.43 -1.65 17.22
N THR A 366 4.06 -1.34 18.47
CA THR A 366 2.89 -1.95 19.12
C THR A 366 1.59 -1.61 18.37
N LEU A 367 1.45 -0.38 17.88
CA LEU A 367 0.30 0.00 17.05
C LEU A 367 0.25 -0.77 15.73
N LEU A 368 1.39 -0.86 15.03
CA LEU A 368 1.48 -1.63 13.79
C LEU A 368 1.10 -3.09 14.05
N ARG A 369 1.73 -3.75 15.04
CA ARG A 369 1.44 -5.15 15.39
C ARG A 369 -0.05 -5.40 15.66
N ARG A 370 -0.70 -4.52 16.43
CA ARG A 370 -2.14 -4.62 16.68
C ARG A 370 -2.95 -4.50 15.39
N CYS A 371 -2.60 -3.56 14.51
CA CYS A 371 -3.26 -3.40 13.21
C CYS A 371 -3.10 -4.66 12.34
N LEU A 372 -1.92 -5.27 12.35
CA LEU A 372 -1.65 -6.53 11.65
C LEU A 372 -2.55 -7.66 12.16
N GLU A 373 -2.56 -7.89 13.47
CA GLU A 373 -3.40 -8.92 14.11
C GLU A 373 -4.90 -8.72 13.84
N GLN A 374 -5.39 -7.47 13.99
CA GLN A 374 -6.78 -7.13 13.70
C GLN A 374 -7.12 -7.35 12.22
N THR A 375 -6.22 -6.99 11.31
CA THR A 375 -6.47 -7.20 9.88
C THR A 375 -6.62 -8.68 9.55
N VAL A 376 -5.72 -9.54 10.07
CA VAL A 376 -5.82 -11.00 9.90
C VAL A 376 -7.17 -11.51 10.43
N ALA A 377 -7.59 -11.02 11.60
CA ALA A 377 -8.88 -11.41 12.20
C ALA A 377 -10.09 -11.00 11.33
N GLU A 378 -10.10 -9.78 10.80
CA GLU A 378 -11.15 -9.29 9.90
C GLU A 378 -11.19 -10.05 8.57
N LEU A 379 -10.05 -10.59 8.13
CA LEU A 379 -9.93 -11.42 6.94
C LEU A 379 -10.05 -12.92 7.23
N SER A 380 -10.37 -13.36 8.44
CA SER A 380 -10.46 -14.79 8.78
C SER A 380 -11.37 -15.59 7.83
N SER A 381 -12.50 -15.03 7.39
CA SER A 381 -13.40 -15.68 6.42
C SER A 381 -12.90 -15.67 4.96
N LEU A 382 -11.82 -14.95 4.66
CA LEU A 382 -11.13 -15.00 3.38
C LEU A 382 -10.36 -16.32 3.22
N TYR A 383 -9.78 -16.81 4.33
CA TYR A 383 -8.96 -18.03 4.39
C TYR A 383 -9.76 -19.33 4.43
N ALA A 384 -11.07 -19.24 4.72
CA ALA A 384 -12.03 -20.34 4.61
C ALA A 384 -12.42 -20.60 3.16
#